data_AF-A0A2V3W3G9-F1
#
_entry.id   AF-A0A2V3W3G9-F1
#
_cell.length_a   1.000
_cell.length_b   1.000
_cell.length_c   1.000
_cell.angle_alpha   90.00
_cell.angle_beta   90.00
_cell.angle_gamma   90.00
#
_symmetry.space_group_name_H-M   'P 1'
#
loop_
_entity.id
_entity.type
_entity.pdbx_description
1 polymer ?
#
loop_
_entity_poly.entity_id
_entity_poly.type
_entity_poly.pdbx_seq_one_letter_code
_entity_poly.pdbx_strand_id
1 'polypeptide(L)'
;MTKQRMFIFVLILTFSTVFPVSSVFAHGKVTLESDICVKNIAGSMVHLSTYQPQHDPEAEYCTEIPKEGEILWVLDLVDQALRDMPIAIQLVRGSEKNNSKTISSFYSRNHSDGVIKGEFNLDEGNYTMFITGEGVPPLLYEFPLKIQKVNYVAAFSTAVPYLLTFLLLAFLSNKLLKRKKAR
;
A
#
# COMPACT_ATOMS: atom_id res chain seq x y z
N MET A 1 40.15 1.12 -34.33
CA MET A 1 40.12 1.86 -33.05
C MET A 1 38.86 2.72 -32.86
N THR A 2 38.33 3.38 -33.89
CA THR A 2 37.15 4.27 -33.81
C THR A 2 35.83 3.58 -33.46
N LYS A 3 35.53 2.40 -34.05
CA LYS A 3 34.28 1.65 -33.74
C LYS A 3 34.21 1.12 -32.29
N GLN A 4 35.35 0.80 -31.68
CA GLN A 4 35.43 0.26 -30.33
C GLN A 4 35.30 1.36 -29.26
N ARG A 5 35.86 2.55 -29.54
CA ARG A 5 35.63 3.76 -28.74
C ARG A 5 34.19 4.25 -28.80
N MET A 6 33.55 4.17 -29.97
CA MET A 6 32.13 4.50 -30.13
C MET A 6 31.22 3.54 -29.35
N PHE A 7 31.58 2.25 -29.28
CA PHE A 7 30.83 1.24 -28.51
C PHE A 7 30.95 1.44 -26.99
N ILE A 8 32.15 1.78 -26.50
CA ILE A 8 32.38 2.10 -25.08
C ILE A 8 31.60 3.36 -24.70
N PHE A 9 31.58 4.38 -25.55
CA PHE A 9 30.77 5.59 -25.33
C PHE A 9 29.28 5.29 -25.29
N VAL A 10 28.75 4.45 -26.19
CA VAL A 10 27.34 4.02 -26.16
C VAL A 10 27.04 3.23 -24.88
N LEU A 11 27.94 2.34 -24.45
CA LEU A 11 27.77 1.56 -23.22
C LEU A 11 27.72 2.44 -21.96
N ILE A 12 28.61 3.44 -21.88
CA ILE A 12 28.67 4.43 -20.78
C ILE A 12 27.45 5.34 -20.78
N LEU A 13 26.98 5.78 -21.97
CA LEU A 13 25.77 6.58 -22.10
C LEU A 13 24.53 5.77 -21.65
N THR A 14 24.44 4.49 -22.04
CA THR A 14 23.35 3.61 -21.61
C THR A 14 23.40 3.27 -20.13
N PHE A 15 24.60 3.17 -19.53
CA PHE A 15 24.75 2.89 -18.10
C PHE A 15 24.29 4.08 -17.24
N SER A 16 24.56 5.32 -17.69
CA SER A 16 24.14 6.54 -16.98
C SER A 16 22.63 6.79 -17.04
N THR A 17 21.92 6.27 -18.05
CA THR A 17 20.44 6.37 -18.14
C THR A 17 19.69 5.26 -17.39
N VAL A 18 20.40 4.23 -16.89
CA VAL A 18 19.79 3.05 -16.24
C VAL A 18 19.93 3.09 -14.72
N PHE A 19 20.67 4.05 -14.15
CA PHE A 19 20.50 4.38 -12.74
C PHE A 19 19.29 5.30 -12.62
N PRO A 20 18.12 4.82 -12.18
CA PRO A 20 17.10 5.75 -11.72
C PRO A 20 17.75 6.52 -10.57
N VAL A 21 17.94 7.83 -10.78
CA VAL A 21 18.01 8.76 -9.65
C VAL A 21 16.76 8.47 -8.85
N SER A 22 16.96 7.82 -7.71
CA SER A 22 15.87 7.47 -6.82
C SER A 22 15.32 8.80 -6.37
N SER A 23 14.19 9.22 -6.96
CA SER A 23 13.40 10.30 -6.41
C SER A 23 12.94 9.81 -5.05
N VAL A 24 13.67 10.21 -4.02
CA VAL A 24 13.24 10.07 -2.63
C VAL A 24 12.04 10.98 -2.52
N PHE A 25 10.85 10.42 -2.71
CA PHE A 25 9.63 11.07 -2.30
C PHE A 25 9.68 11.12 -0.78
N ALA A 26 10.17 12.24 -0.26
CA ALA A 26 9.85 12.62 1.10
C ALA A 26 8.32 12.66 1.17
N HIS A 27 7.73 11.85 2.05
CA HIS A 27 6.32 11.97 2.40
C HIS A 27 6.11 13.32 3.08
N GLY A 28 6.02 14.37 2.27
CA GLY A 28 5.56 15.68 2.71
C GLY A 28 4.12 15.53 3.19
N LYS A 29 3.79 16.28 4.25
CA LYS A 29 2.47 16.35 4.90
C LYS A 29 1.34 16.30 3.84
N VAL A 30 0.74 15.13 3.71
CA VAL A 30 -0.43 14.91 2.85
C VAL A 30 -1.59 15.65 3.52
N THR A 31 -2.35 16.43 2.77
CA THR A 31 -3.57 17.03 3.31
C THR A 31 -4.54 15.91 3.68
N LEU A 32 -5.26 16.02 4.80
CA LEU A 32 -6.18 14.99 5.29
C LEU A 32 -7.15 14.48 4.20
N GLU A 33 -7.62 15.37 3.33
CA GLU A 33 -8.52 15.03 2.21
C GLU A 33 -7.89 14.15 1.11
N SER A 34 -6.57 14.19 0.99
CA SER A 34 -5.79 13.40 0.02
C SER A 34 -5.16 12.14 0.63
N ASP A 35 -5.40 11.92 1.92
CA ASP A 35 -4.91 10.73 2.60
C ASP A 35 -5.79 9.52 2.24
N ILE A 36 -5.16 8.46 1.75
CA ILE A 36 -5.84 7.21 1.39
C ILE A 36 -6.48 6.52 2.60
N CYS A 37 -5.99 6.85 3.80
CA CYS A 37 -6.44 6.38 5.09
C CYS A 37 -7.72 7.10 5.57
N VAL A 38 -8.13 8.17 4.89
CA VAL A 38 -9.34 8.94 5.21
C VAL A 38 -10.48 8.54 4.28
N LYS A 39 -11.68 8.36 4.85
CA LYS A 39 -12.92 8.14 4.09
C LYS A 39 -13.94 9.20 4.45
N ASN A 40 -14.46 9.86 3.42
CA ASN A 40 -15.55 10.82 3.53
C ASN A 40 -16.84 10.20 2.96
N ILE A 41 -17.89 10.12 3.78
CA ILE A 41 -19.22 9.69 3.37
C ILE A 41 -20.22 10.77 3.82
N ALA A 42 -20.93 11.35 2.86
CA ALA A 42 -21.93 12.40 3.11
C ALA A 42 -21.39 13.59 3.93
N GLY A 43 -20.11 13.95 3.75
CA GLY A 43 -19.46 15.03 4.49
C GLY A 43 -18.95 14.63 5.88
N SER A 44 -19.09 13.36 6.26
CA SER A 44 -18.60 12.80 7.51
C SER A 44 -17.34 11.97 7.27
N MET A 45 -16.25 12.34 7.92
CA MET A 45 -14.91 11.79 7.73
C MET A 45 -14.47 10.92 8.90
N VAL A 46 -13.81 9.81 8.54
CA VAL A 46 -13.09 8.94 9.46
C VAL A 46 -11.69 8.69 8.93
N HIS A 47 -10.72 8.58 9.84
CA HIS A 47 -9.34 8.24 9.54
C HIS A 47 -8.99 6.90 10.21
N LEU A 48 -8.53 5.93 9.43
CA LEU A 48 -8.09 4.64 9.95
C LEU A 48 -6.58 4.53 9.86
N SER A 49 -5.96 4.32 11.01
CA SER A 49 -4.54 4.06 11.16
C SER A 49 -4.32 2.68 11.74
N THR A 50 -3.33 1.96 11.22
CA THR A 50 -2.90 0.66 11.74
C THR A 50 -1.39 0.65 11.94
N TYR A 51 -0.95 -0.04 12.98
CA TYR A 51 0.44 -0.03 13.44
C TYR A 51 0.92 -1.44 13.73
N GLN A 52 2.21 -1.68 13.49
CA GLN A 52 2.92 -2.90 13.87
C GLN A 52 4.19 -2.53 14.64
N PRO A 53 4.08 -2.09 15.92
CA PRO A 53 5.21 -1.55 16.68
C PRO A 53 6.39 -2.53 16.83
N GLN A 54 6.11 -3.83 16.76
CA GLN A 54 7.11 -4.90 16.78
C GLN A 54 8.00 -4.95 15.52
N HIS A 55 7.60 -4.27 14.44
CA HIS A 55 8.31 -4.25 13.17
C HIS A 55 8.85 -2.86 12.83
N ASP A 56 8.00 -1.85 12.97
CA ASP A 56 8.37 -0.46 12.78
C ASP A 56 7.51 0.41 13.73
N PRO A 57 8.09 0.92 14.84
CA PRO A 57 7.37 1.70 15.83
C PRO A 57 6.76 3.01 15.32
N GLU A 58 7.33 3.60 14.27
CA GLU A 58 6.96 4.93 13.78
C GLU A 58 6.08 4.85 12.51
N ALA A 59 5.99 3.68 11.89
CA ALA A 59 5.24 3.52 10.64
C ALA A 59 3.75 3.32 10.86
N GLU A 60 2.97 4.08 10.10
CA GLU A 60 1.52 3.97 10.00
C GLU A 60 1.12 3.32 8.66
N TYR A 61 0.15 2.42 8.73
CA TYR A 61 -0.40 1.70 7.59
C TYR A 61 -1.92 1.85 7.55
N CYS A 62 -2.53 1.65 6.38
CA CYS A 62 -3.99 1.51 6.24
C CYS A 62 -4.33 0.35 5.31
N THR A 63 -4.08 0.49 4.01
CA THR A 63 -4.49 -0.54 3.04
C THR A 63 -3.52 -1.71 2.97
N GLU A 64 -2.21 -1.46 3.04
CA GLU A 64 -1.17 -2.48 2.89
C GLU A 64 -0.36 -2.57 4.18
N ILE A 65 -0.50 -3.70 4.87
CA ILE A 65 0.14 -3.97 6.15
C ILE A 65 1.23 -5.01 5.89
N PRO A 66 2.50 -4.72 6.21
CA PRO A 66 3.63 -5.47 5.64
C PRO A 66 3.82 -6.86 6.23
N LYS A 67 3.32 -7.12 7.45
CA LYS A 67 3.55 -8.38 8.17
C LYS A 67 2.25 -8.94 8.75
N GLU A 68 2.20 -10.25 8.89
CA GLU A 68 1.19 -10.95 9.68
C GLU A 68 1.43 -10.76 11.19
N GLY A 69 0.45 -11.15 12.00
CA GLY A 69 0.50 -11.12 13.46
C GLY A 69 -0.29 -9.97 14.07
N GLU A 70 0.20 -9.46 15.19
CA GLU A 70 -0.44 -8.39 15.95
C GLU A 70 -0.44 -7.07 15.17
N ILE A 71 -1.62 -6.45 15.10
CA ILE A 71 -1.87 -5.18 14.44
C ILE A 71 -2.72 -4.35 15.40
N LEU A 72 -2.18 -3.20 15.81
CA LEU A 72 -2.93 -2.20 16.55
C LEU A 72 -3.66 -1.31 15.55
N TRP A 73 -4.89 -0.93 15.84
CA TRP A 73 -5.65 -0.03 14.98
C TRP A 73 -6.28 1.10 15.78
N VAL A 74 -6.37 2.25 15.13
CA VAL A 74 -6.94 3.49 15.65
C VAL A 74 -7.87 4.06 14.58
N LEU A 75 -9.08 4.38 15.00
CA LEU A 75 -10.10 5.02 14.21
C LEU A 75 -10.35 6.41 14.80
N ASP A 76 -9.97 7.45 14.07
CA ASP A 76 -10.27 8.83 14.43
C ASP A 76 -11.56 9.28 13.74
N LEU A 77 -12.52 9.70 14.56
CA LEU A 77 -13.78 10.29 14.17
C LEU A 77 -13.57 11.79 14.00
N VAL A 78 -13.26 12.20 12.78
CA VAL A 78 -12.91 13.59 12.46
C VAL A 78 -14.10 14.50 12.73
N ASP A 79 -15.31 14.09 12.32
CA ASP A 79 -16.52 14.86 12.52
C ASP A 79 -17.17 14.63 13.88
N GLN A 80 -17.62 15.72 14.50
CA GLN A 80 -18.22 15.67 15.83
C GLN A 80 -19.52 14.87 15.88
N ALA A 81 -20.31 14.87 14.81
CA ALA A 81 -21.55 14.09 14.73
C ALA A 81 -21.33 12.58 14.94
N LEU A 82 -20.20 12.04 14.49
CA LEU A 82 -19.84 10.65 14.70
C LEU A 82 -19.57 10.32 16.17
N ARG A 83 -19.15 11.31 16.96
CA ARG A 83 -18.79 11.14 18.38
C ARG A 83 -20.00 10.98 19.29
N ASP A 84 -21.14 11.43 18.81
CA ASP A 84 -22.42 11.44 19.53
C ASP A 84 -23.32 10.25 19.13
N MET A 85 -22.85 9.33 18.28
CA MET A 85 -23.62 8.16 17.85
C MET A 85 -22.86 6.84 18.09
N PRO A 86 -23.55 5.71 18.26
CA PRO A 86 -22.88 4.41 18.35
C PRO A 86 -22.14 4.06 17.05
N ILE A 87 -20.94 3.52 17.21
CA ILE A 87 -20.09 3.03 16.11
C ILE A 87 -19.96 1.51 16.22
N ALA A 88 -20.40 0.80 15.19
CA ALA A 88 -20.20 -0.64 15.03
C ALA A 88 -19.05 -0.90 14.05
N ILE A 89 -18.12 -1.77 14.43
CA ILE A 89 -16.95 -2.12 13.63
C ILE A 89 -16.96 -3.63 13.42
N GLN A 90 -16.77 -4.07 12.18
CA GLN A 90 -16.71 -5.49 11.82
C GLN A 90 -15.51 -5.75 10.92
N LEU A 91 -14.65 -6.68 11.32
CA LEU A 91 -13.55 -7.17 10.50
C LEU A 91 -13.93 -8.51 9.88
N VAL A 92 -13.79 -8.61 8.56
CA VAL A 92 -14.21 -9.77 7.78
C VAL A 92 -13.09 -10.17 6.82
N ARG A 93 -12.91 -11.48 6.58
CA ARG A 93 -11.89 -11.98 5.65
C ARG A 93 -12.42 -11.95 4.21
N GLY A 94 -11.73 -11.25 3.30
CA GLY A 94 -12.17 -11.00 1.93
C GLY A 94 -12.86 -9.64 1.77
N SER A 95 -13.68 -9.52 0.72
CA SER A 95 -14.31 -8.26 0.29
C SER A 95 -15.83 -8.18 0.45
N GLU A 96 -16.51 -9.27 0.82
CA GLU A 96 -17.99 -9.32 0.80
C GLU A 96 -18.60 -9.59 2.18
N LYS A 97 -19.29 -8.61 2.77
CA LYS A 97 -19.92 -8.71 4.10
C LYS A 97 -20.86 -9.92 4.30
N ASN A 98 -21.51 -10.41 3.23
CA ASN A 98 -22.58 -11.43 3.32
C ASN A 98 -22.11 -12.89 3.10
N ASN A 99 -20.90 -13.10 2.57
CA ASN A 99 -20.34 -14.44 2.28
C ASN A 99 -18.98 -14.67 2.95
N SER A 100 -18.48 -13.69 3.71
CA SER A 100 -17.18 -13.79 4.37
C SER A 100 -17.28 -14.13 5.85
N LYS A 101 -16.24 -14.80 6.35
CA LYS A 101 -16.10 -15.15 7.76
C LYS A 101 -15.80 -13.89 8.57
N THR A 102 -16.70 -13.51 9.47
CA THR A 102 -16.42 -12.50 10.50
C THR A 102 -15.28 -12.96 11.39
N ILE A 103 -14.25 -12.13 11.46
CA ILE A 103 -13.06 -12.36 12.27
C ILE A 103 -13.24 -11.74 13.65
N SER A 104 -13.76 -10.50 13.69
CA SER A 104 -14.03 -9.80 14.94
C SER A 104 -15.09 -8.71 14.75
N SER A 105 -15.75 -8.34 15.85
CA SER A 105 -16.73 -7.27 15.91
C SER A 105 -16.51 -6.43 17.16
N PHE A 106 -16.59 -5.11 17.02
CA PHE A 106 -16.49 -4.16 18.12
C PHE A 106 -17.67 -3.19 18.06
N TYR A 107 -18.10 -2.73 19.22
CA TYR A 107 -19.21 -1.80 19.33
C TYR A 107 -18.87 -0.74 20.37
N SER A 108 -18.81 0.52 19.94
CA SER A 108 -18.48 1.66 20.81
C SER A 108 -19.67 2.60 20.93
N ARG A 109 -20.10 2.85 22.17
CA ARG A 109 -21.12 3.86 22.50
C ARG A 109 -20.54 5.14 23.08
N ASN A 110 -19.28 5.10 23.52
CA ASN A 110 -18.64 6.20 24.21
C ASN A 110 -17.23 6.41 23.66
N HIS A 111 -17.05 7.52 22.96
CA HIS A 111 -15.82 7.93 22.27
C HIS A 111 -15.89 9.44 22.04
N SER A 112 -16.19 10.19 23.11
CA SER A 112 -16.33 11.66 23.08
C SER A 112 -15.03 12.38 22.70
N ASP A 113 -13.88 11.75 22.96
CA ASP A 113 -12.55 12.15 22.48
C ASP A 113 -12.39 11.98 20.96
N GLY A 114 -13.30 11.23 20.32
CA GLY A 114 -13.34 10.94 18.90
C GLY A 114 -12.38 9.83 18.48
N VAL A 115 -11.90 9.01 19.40
CA VAL A 115 -10.92 7.96 19.10
C VAL A 115 -11.45 6.60 19.54
N ILE A 116 -11.41 5.63 18.63
CA ILE A 116 -11.70 4.23 18.94
C ILE A 116 -10.48 3.41 18.55
N LYS A 117 -10.01 2.54 19.45
CA LYS A 117 -8.81 1.73 19.23
C LYS A 117 -9.02 0.28 19.61
N GLY A 118 -8.19 -0.58 19.06
CA GLY A 118 -8.15 -1.99 19.41
C GLY A 118 -6.98 -2.70 18.75
N GLU A 119 -7.07 -4.03 18.76
CA GLU A 119 -6.05 -4.91 18.21
C GLU A 119 -6.68 -6.03 17.38
N PHE A 120 -5.91 -6.52 16.42
CA PHE A 120 -6.18 -7.72 15.66
C PHE A 120 -4.94 -8.61 15.65
N ASN A 121 -5.13 -9.91 15.47
CA ASN A 121 -4.07 -10.83 15.10
C ASN A 121 -4.46 -11.52 13.79
N LEU A 122 -3.77 -11.20 12.69
CA LEU A 122 -4.17 -11.59 11.34
C LEU A 122 -3.03 -12.30 10.60
N ASP A 123 -3.37 -13.43 9.97
CA ASP A 123 -2.48 -14.08 9.00
C ASP A 123 -2.43 -13.29 7.67
N GLU A 124 -1.54 -13.70 6.76
CA GLU A 124 -1.56 -13.25 5.37
C GLU A 124 -2.98 -13.36 4.75
N GLY A 125 -3.40 -12.30 4.05
CA GLY A 125 -4.67 -12.32 3.33
C GLY A 125 -5.26 -10.95 3.03
N ASN A 126 -6.46 -10.99 2.45
CA ASN A 126 -7.28 -9.80 2.24
C ASN A 126 -8.39 -9.79 3.28
N TYR A 127 -8.65 -8.62 3.85
CA TYR A 127 -9.69 -8.36 4.82
C TYR A 127 -10.39 -7.05 4.49
N THR A 128 -11.57 -6.86 5.06
CA THR A 128 -12.27 -5.59 5.02
C THR A 128 -12.76 -5.25 6.41
N MET A 129 -12.43 -4.05 6.87
CA MET A 129 -12.96 -3.47 8.10
C MET A 129 -14.13 -2.56 7.73
N PHE A 130 -15.33 -2.94 8.13
CA PHE A 130 -16.55 -2.15 7.98
C PHE A 130 -16.77 -1.35 9.25
N ILE A 131 -16.92 -0.04 9.11
CA ILE A 131 -17.27 0.87 10.21
C ILE A 131 -18.64 1.46 9.90
N THR A 132 -19.57 1.30 10.84
CA THR A 132 -20.96 1.76 10.70
C THR A 132 -21.27 2.75 11.82
N GLY A 133 -21.55 4.00 11.48
CA GLY A 133 -22.21 4.93 12.39
C GLY A 133 -23.71 4.70 12.37
N GLU A 134 -24.29 4.35 13.51
CA GLU A 134 -25.70 3.92 13.64
C GLU A 134 -26.71 5.09 13.67
N GLY A 135 -26.41 6.17 12.95
CA GLY A 135 -27.35 7.26 12.70
C GLY A 135 -28.50 6.87 11.77
N VAL A 136 -29.39 7.84 11.48
CA VAL A 136 -30.48 7.66 10.52
C VAL A 136 -30.34 8.73 9.42
N PRO A 137 -29.92 8.37 8.19
CA PRO A 137 -29.49 7.04 7.74
C PRO A 137 -28.12 6.63 8.31
N PRO A 138 -27.79 5.32 8.34
CA PRO A 138 -26.50 4.85 8.82
C PRO A 138 -25.38 5.25 7.85
N LEU A 139 -24.21 5.55 8.40
CA LEU A 139 -23.00 5.88 7.64
C LEU A 139 -22.09 4.65 7.60
N LEU A 140 -21.84 4.11 6.40
CA LEU A 140 -20.99 2.93 6.21
C LEU A 140 -19.67 3.33 5.55
N TYR A 141 -18.56 2.95 6.20
CA TYR A 141 -17.21 3.10 5.70
C TYR A 141 -16.56 1.73 5.52
N GLU A 142 -15.80 1.57 4.43
CA GLU A 142 -15.14 0.32 4.08
C GLU A 142 -13.64 0.54 3.92
N PHE A 143 -12.85 -0.22 4.67
CA PHE A 143 -11.40 -0.19 4.63
C PHE A 143 -10.85 -1.56 4.22
N PRO A 144 -10.37 -1.71 2.96
CA PRO A 144 -9.70 -2.93 2.55
C PRO A 144 -8.31 -2.99 3.17
N LEU A 145 -7.99 -4.11 3.83
CA LEU A 145 -6.70 -4.37 4.45
C LEU A 145 -6.04 -5.58 3.76
N LYS A 146 -4.80 -5.41 3.32
CA LYS A 146 -3.98 -6.47 2.70
C LYS A 146 -2.80 -6.77 3.61
N ILE A 147 -2.75 -7.97 4.17
CA ILE A 147 -1.70 -8.39 5.10
C ILE A 147 -0.65 -9.18 4.33
N GLN A 148 0.61 -8.74 4.40
CA GLN A 148 1.81 -9.38 3.82
C GLN A 148 1.67 -9.74 2.31
N LYS A 149 0.85 -9.00 1.56
CA LYS A 149 0.66 -9.22 0.13
C LYS A 149 1.68 -8.44 -0.69
N VAL A 150 2.51 -9.14 -1.44
CA VAL A 150 3.38 -8.51 -2.44
C VAL A 150 2.52 -7.90 -3.55
N ASN A 151 2.71 -6.60 -3.83
CA ASN A 151 2.11 -5.97 -4.98
C ASN A 151 2.82 -6.46 -6.26
N TYR A 152 2.35 -7.58 -6.81
CA TYR A 152 2.94 -8.19 -8.00
C TYR A 152 2.95 -7.24 -9.20
N VAL A 153 1.99 -6.32 -9.31
CA VAL A 153 1.95 -5.33 -10.41
C VAL A 153 3.09 -4.31 -10.27
N ALA A 154 3.32 -3.79 -9.05
CA ALA A 154 4.44 -2.90 -8.77
C ALA A 154 5.79 -3.63 -8.92
N ALA A 155 5.89 -4.86 -8.41
CA ALA A 155 7.10 -5.68 -8.55
C ALA A 155 7.41 -5.98 -10.02
N PHE A 156 6.40 -6.35 -10.81
CA PHE A 156 6.55 -6.65 -12.23
C PHE A 156 6.89 -5.40 -13.05
N SER A 157 6.17 -4.29 -12.87
CA SER A 157 6.46 -3.03 -13.56
C SER A 157 7.87 -2.51 -13.28
N THR A 158 8.40 -2.77 -12.08
CA THR A 158 9.77 -2.46 -11.73
C THR A 158 10.78 -3.41 -12.38
N ALA A 159 10.51 -4.73 -12.39
CA ALA A 159 11.49 -5.74 -12.84
C ALA A 159 11.59 -5.92 -14.37
N VAL A 160 10.48 -5.76 -15.10
CA VAL A 160 10.41 -6.03 -16.55
C VAL A 160 11.37 -5.16 -17.38
N PRO A 161 11.51 -3.85 -17.14
CA PRO A 161 12.46 -3.02 -17.89
C PRO A 161 13.91 -3.51 -17.74
N TYR A 162 14.30 -3.95 -16.54
CA TYR A 162 15.64 -4.49 -16.30
C TYR A 162 15.88 -5.81 -17.04
N LEU A 163 14.88 -6.69 -17.08
CA LEU A 163 14.98 -7.95 -17.82
C LEU A 163 15.06 -7.72 -19.33
N LEU A 164 14.25 -6.80 -19.87
CA LEU A 164 14.26 -6.44 -21.28
C LEU A 164 15.59 -5.80 -21.70
N THR A 165 16.12 -4.88 -20.89
CA THR A 165 17.43 -4.25 -21.15
C THR A 165 18.56 -5.27 -21.12
N PHE A 166 18.55 -6.21 -20.15
CA PHE A 166 19.53 -7.29 -20.07
C PHE A 166 19.48 -8.21 -21.29
N LEU A 167 18.28 -8.61 -21.73
CA LEU A 167 18.08 -9.41 -22.95
C LEU A 167 18.61 -8.70 -24.20
N LEU A 168 18.38 -7.39 -24.31
CA LEU A 168 18.80 -6.59 -25.46
C LEU A 168 20.34 -6.46 -25.50
N LEU A 169 20.99 -6.27 -24.34
CA LEU A 169 22.45 -6.27 -24.20
C LEU A 169 23.06 -7.64 -24.55
N ALA A 170 22.46 -8.74 -24.06
CA ALA A 170 22.89 -10.09 -24.40
C ALA A 170 22.76 -10.38 -25.90
N PHE A 171 21.67 -9.94 -26.53
CA PHE A 171 21.47 -10.08 -27.97
C PHE A 171 22.50 -9.28 -28.80
N LEU A 172 22.72 -8.02 -28.44
CA LEU A 172 23.68 -7.15 -29.13
C LEU A 172 25.12 -7.68 -29.00
N SER A 173 25.54 -8.06 -27.80
CA SER A 173 26.86 -8.63 -27.54
C SER A 173 27.11 -9.91 -28.34
N ASN A 174 26.14 -10.83 -28.41
CA ASN A 174 26.24 -12.04 -29.23
C ASN A 174 26.41 -11.71 -30.72
N LYS A 175 25.63 -10.75 -31.24
CA LYS A 175 25.73 -10.31 -32.63
C LYS A 175 27.11 -9.71 -32.95
N LEU A 176 27.73 -9.00 -32.01
CA LEU A 176 29.09 -8.46 -32.15
C LEU A 176 30.17 -9.54 -32.11
N LEU A 177 30.05 -10.51 -31.20
CA LEU A 177 30.95 -11.65 -31.09
C LEU A 177 30.97 -12.46 -32.40
N LYS A 178 29.78 -12.76 -32.96
CA LYS A 178 29.68 -13.44 -34.26
C LYS A 178 30.29 -12.64 -35.41
N ARG A 179 30.12 -11.31 -35.42
CA ARG A 179 30.74 -10.43 -36.43
C ARG A 179 32.27 -10.38 -36.34
N LYS A 180 32.84 -10.49 -35.14
CA LYS A 180 34.30 -10.57 -34.95
C LYS A 180 34.88 -11.91 -35.40
N LYS A 181 34.13 -13.00 -35.32
CA LYS A 181 34.58 -14.34 -35.74
C LYS A 181 34.54 -14.53 -37.26
N ALA A 182 33.73 -13.74 -37.96
CA ALA A 182 33.58 -13.78 -39.42
C ALA A 182 34.52 -12.83 -40.19
N ARG A 183 35.45 -12.17 -39.50
CA ARG A 183 36.43 -11.22 -40.05
C ARG A 183 37.82 -11.64 -39.59
#